data_AF-A0A1M6HE50-F1
#
_entry.id   AF-A0A1M6HE50-F1
#
_cell.length_a   1.000
_cell.length_b   1.000
_cell.length_c   1.000
_cell.angle_alpha   90.00
_cell.angle_beta   90.00
_cell.angle_gamma   90.00
#
_symmetry.space_group_name_H-M   'P 1'
#
loop_
_entity.id
_entity.type
_entity.pdbx_description
1 polymer ?
#
loop_
_entity_poly.entity_id
_entity_poly.type
_entity_poly.pdbx_seq_one_letter_code
_entity_poly.pdbx_strand_id
1 'polypeptide(L)'
;MKKTNKVFIATSLDGYIADKDGGIDWLHAIPNPDNIDMRYNEFTSQIDALVMGRTTFETVCGFDIDWPYSKKVFVLSNSLT
;
A
#
# COMPACT_ATOMS: atom_id res chain seq x y z
N MET A 1 -13.90 -20.06 -10.16
CA MET A 1 -13.70 -18.82 -9.38
C MET A 1 -13.89 -17.61 -10.27
N LYS A 2 -14.65 -16.60 -9.82
CA LYS A 2 -14.77 -15.32 -10.52
C LYS A 2 -13.53 -14.49 -10.23
N LYS A 3 -12.87 -13.95 -11.28
CA LYS A 3 -11.75 -13.02 -11.11
C LYS A 3 -12.27 -11.69 -10.57
N THR A 4 -11.60 -11.13 -9.57
CA THR A 4 -12.00 -9.86 -8.94
C THR A 4 -10.79 -8.99 -8.69
N ASN A 5 -10.93 -7.68 -8.93
CA ASN A 5 -9.97 -6.68 -8.51
C ASN A 5 -10.52 -5.99 -7.26
N LYS A 6 -9.69 -5.81 -6.24
CA LYS A 6 -10.05 -5.16 -4.96
C LYS A 6 -9.07 -4.04 -4.68
N VAL A 7 -9.53 -2.98 -4.01
CA VAL A 7 -8.71 -1.87 -3.51
C VAL A 7 -8.77 -1.87 -1.98
N PHE A 8 -7.63 -1.68 -1.34
CA PHE A 8 -7.50 -1.48 0.09
C PHE A 8 -6.47 -0.35 0.29
N ILE A 9 -6.91 0.79 0.82
CA ILE A 9 -6.10 2.00 0.88
C ILE A 9 -6.52 2.88 2.06
N ALA A 10 -5.55 3.60 2.64
CA ALA A 10 -5.80 4.67 3.59
C ALA A 10 -5.96 5.99 2.82
N THR A 11 -6.83 6.88 3.29
CA THR A 11 -7.04 8.20 2.69
C THR A 11 -7.31 9.27 3.74
N SER A 12 -6.93 10.51 3.45
CA SER A 12 -7.39 11.68 4.20
C SER A 12 -8.91 11.85 4.04
N LEU A 13 -9.51 12.67 4.90
CA LEU A 13 -10.95 12.94 4.85
C LEU A 13 -11.41 13.53 3.51
N ASP A 14 -10.55 14.31 2.87
CA ASP A 14 -10.75 14.96 1.57
C ASP A 14 -10.26 14.14 0.37
N GLY A 15 -9.85 12.88 0.58
CA GLY A 15 -9.65 11.90 -0.49
C GLY A 15 -8.24 11.81 -1.07
N TYR A 16 -7.23 12.38 -0.40
CA TYR A 16 -5.82 12.24 -0.79
C TYR A 16 -5.18 11.01 -0.12
N ILE A 17 -4.11 10.50 -0.73
CA ILE A 17 -3.36 9.32 -0.22
C ILE A 17 -1.91 9.67 0.16
N ALA A 18 -1.45 10.85 -0.22
CA ALA A 18 -0.15 11.43 0.11
C ALA A 18 -0.33 12.95 0.19
N ASP A 19 0.58 13.62 0.89
CA ASP A 19 0.61 15.08 0.92
C ASP A 19 1.18 15.68 -0.38
N LYS A 20 1.24 17.01 -0.45
CA LYS A 20 1.71 17.77 -1.62
C LYS A 20 3.18 17.50 -1.98
N ASP A 21 3.97 17.01 -1.04
CA ASP A 21 5.38 16.69 -1.20
C ASP A 21 5.60 15.16 -1.39
N GLY A 22 4.50 14.38 -1.45
CA GLY A 22 4.50 12.93 -1.63
C GLY A 22 4.64 12.12 -0.33
N GLY A 23 4.62 12.79 0.83
CA GLY A 23 4.75 12.18 2.14
C GLY A 23 3.49 11.48 2.64
N ILE A 24 3.68 10.55 3.58
CA ILE A 24 2.60 9.78 4.24
C ILE A 24 2.64 9.88 5.77
N ASP A 25 3.39 10.84 6.31
CA ASP A 25 3.55 11.02 7.76
C ASP A 25 2.22 11.21 8.50
N TRP A 26 1.21 11.75 7.81
CA TRP A 26 -0.14 11.90 8.32
C TRP A 26 -0.79 10.57 8.74
N LEU A 27 -0.32 9.42 8.24
CA LEU A 27 -0.76 8.09 8.70
C LEU A 27 -0.42 7.84 10.17
N HIS A 28 0.59 8.52 10.71
CA HIS A 28 0.99 8.44 12.13
C HIS A 28 0.24 9.43 13.03
N ALA A 29 -0.64 10.28 12.48
CA ALA A 29 -1.39 11.25 13.27
C ALA A 29 -2.34 10.59 14.29
N ILE A 30 -2.77 9.36 14.02
CA ILE A 30 -3.55 8.53 14.96
C ILE A 30 -2.62 7.46 15.54
N PRO A 31 -2.35 7.47 16.86
CA PRO A 31 -1.45 6.49 17.47
C PRO A 31 -2.04 5.08 17.43
N ASN A 32 -1.20 4.08 17.17
CA ASN A 32 -1.56 2.66 17.18
C ASN A 32 -0.63 1.86 18.11
N PRO A 33 -0.65 2.11 19.43
CA PRO A 33 0.30 1.51 20.37
C PRO A 33 0.20 -0.02 20.47
N ASP A 34 -1.00 -0.56 20.25
CA ASP A 34 -1.27 -2.00 20.31
C ASP A 34 -1.05 -2.72 18.97
N ASN A 35 -0.54 -2.01 17.94
CA ASN A 35 -0.31 -2.53 16.59
C ASN A 35 -1.55 -3.24 16.01
N ILE A 36 -2.72 -2.61 16.14
CA ILE A 36 -3.98 -3.12 15.60
C ILE A 36 -3.84 -3.25 14.07
N ASP A 37 -4.12 -4.44 13.54
CA ASP A 37 -3.94 -4.82 12.12
C ASP A 37 -4.80 -4.02 11.12
N MET A 38 -5.92 -3.47 11.59
CA MET A 38 -6.90 -2.76 10.76
C MET A 38 -7.37 -3.57 9.52
N ARG A 39 -7.44 -4.91 9.66
CA ARG A 39 -7.92 -5.88 8.65
C ARG A 39 -6.99 -6.09 7.45
N TYR A 40 -5.75 -5.58 7.50
CA TYR A 40 -4.78 -5.80 6.43
C TYR A 40 -4.48 -7.29 6.21
N ASN A 41 -4.27 -8.06 7.28
CA ASN A 41 -4.01 -9.49 7.18
C ASN A 41 -5.22 -10.28 6.63
N GLU A 42 -6.43 -9.96 7.11
CA GLU A 42 -7.67 -10.57 6.60
C GLU A 42 -7.85 -10.29 5.10
N PHE A 43 -7.60 -9.05 4.65
CA PHE A 43 -7.73 -8.66 3.26
C PHE A 43 -6.70 -9.35 2.36
N THR A 44 -5.42 -9.32 2.74
CA THR A 44 -4.31 -9.87 1.94
C THR A 44 -4.34 -11.40 1.85
N SER A 45 -4.98 -12.08 2.81
CA SER A 45 -5.22 -13.53 2.72
C SER A 45 -6.12 -13.91 1.53
N GLN A 46 -6.97 -12.99 1.06
CA GLN A 46 -7.97 -13.23 0.01
C GLN A 46 -7.49 -12.86 -1.39
N ILE A 47 -6.24 -12.41 -1.55
CA ILE A 47 -5.67 -12.02 -2.85
C ILE A 47 -4.55 -12.97 -3.28
N ASP A 48 -4.42 -13.14 -4.59
CA ASP A 48 -3.38 -13.98 -5.20
C ASP A 48 -2.09 -13.20 -5.48
N ALA A 49 -2.23 -11.91 -5.81
CA ALA A 49 -1.15 -11.01 -6.20
C ALA A 49 -1.55 -9.54 -6.00
N LEU A 50 -0.56 -8.64 -6.06
CA LEU A 50 -0.75 -7.20 -6.05
C LEU A 50 -0.37 -6.62 -7.42
N VAL A 51 -1.06 -5.55 -7.81
CA VAL A 51 -0.65 -4.68 -8.91
C VAL A 51 -0.51 -3.27 -8.35
N MET A 52 0.63 -2.62 -8.60
CA MET A 52 0.88 -1.23 -8.18
C MET A 52 1.56 -0.42 -9.28
N GLY A 53 1.49 0.90 -9.18
CA GLY A 53 2.22 1.81 -10.06
C GLY A 53 3.66 2.04 -9.60
N ARG A 54 4.47 2.61 -10.48
CA ARG A 54 5.87 2.97 -10.22
C ARG A 54 6.05 3.81 -8.95
N THR A 55 5.25 4.86 -8.78
CA THR A 55 5.37 5.77 -7.64
C THR A 55 5.21 5.03 -6.31
N THR A 56 4.16 4.20 -6.18
CA THR A 56 3.94 3.37 -4.98
C THR A 56 5.10 2.40 -4.74
N PHE A 57 5.62 1.78 -5.81
CA PHE A 57 6.76 0.87 -5.72
C PHE A 57 8.01 1.59 -5.18
N GLU A 58 8.36 2.74 -5.76
CA GLU A 58 9.52 3.54 -5.34
C GLU A 58 9.36 4.06 -3.90
N THR A 59 8.14 4.47 -3.50
CA THR A 59 7.85 4.84 -2.11
C THR A 59 8.15 3.68 -1.15
N VAL A 60 7.68 2.46 -1.46
CA VAL A 60 7.94 1.29 -0.59
C VAL A 60 9.42 0.95 -0.52
N CYS A 61 10.14 1.02 -1.65
CA CYS A 61 11.60 0.82 -1.67
C CYS A 61 12.36 1.85 -0.81
N GLY A 62 11.78 3.01 -0.55
CA GLY A 62 12.39 4.08 0.25
C GLY A 62 12.19 3.97 1.77
N PHE A 63 11.39 3.02 2.27
CA PHE A 63 11.05 2.93 3.70
C PHE A 63 12.16 2.40 4.62
N ASP A 64 13.31 1.99 4.10
CA ASP A 64 14.42 1.39 4.87
C ASP A 64 13.96 0.23 5.78
N ILE A 65 13.09 -0.62 5.23
CA ILE A 65 12.57 -1.84 5.88
C ILE A 65 12.72 -3.04 4.94
N ASP A 66 12.58 -4.23 5.50
CA ASP A 66 12.39 -5.44 4.70
C ASP A 66 11.13 -5.33 3.82
N TRP A 67 11.21 -5.93 2.63
CA TRP A 67 10.11 -5.92 1.67
C TRP A 67 8.81 -6.43 2.31
N PRO A 68 7.74 -5.61 2.39
CA PRO A 68 6.61 -5.89 3.28
C PRO A 68 5.57 -6.86 2.67
N TYR A 69 5.71 -7.26 1.41
CA TYR A 69 4.71 -8.07 0.71
C TYR A 69 5.17 -9.52 0.53
N SER A 70 4.38 -10.46 1.04
CA SER A 70 4.59 -11.91 0.85
C SER A 70 4.02 -12.45 -0.47
N LYS A 71 3.16 -11.68 -1.15
CA LYS A 71 2.52 -12.03 -2.41
C LYS A 71 3.32 -11.48 -3.59
N LYS A 72 3.13 -12.06 -4.78
CA LYS A 72 3.75 -11.53 -6.01
C LYS A 72 3.23 -10.13 -6.29
N VAL A 73 4.16 -9.21 -6.57
CA VAL A 73 3.86 -7.83 -6.92
C VAL A 73 4.19 -7.60 -8.39
N PHE A 74 3.21 -7.12 -9.15
CA PHE A 74 3.37 -6.69 -10.53
C PHE A 74 3.38 -5.16 -10.57
N VAL A 75 4.46 -4.57 -11.08
CA VAL A 75 4.58 -3.12 -11.19
C VAL A 75 4.18 -2.71 -12.61
N LEU A 76 3.16 -1.87 -12.72
CA LEU A 76 2.75 -1.26 -13.98
C LEU A 76 3.57 0.02 -14.20
N SER A 77 4.43 0.01 -15.22
CA SER A 77 5.24 1.16 -15.59
C SER A 77 5.60 1.12 -17.06
N ASN A 78 5.64 2.29 -17.71
CA ASN A 78 6.18 2.46 -19.07
C ASN A 78 7.64 2.94 -19.06
N SER A 79 8.23 3.15 -17.88
CA SER A 79 9.54 3.81 -17.74
C SER A 79 10.44 3.19 -16.67
N LEU A 80 10.01 2.11 -16.02
CA LEU A 80 10.84 1.41 -15.03
C LEU A 80 11.76 0.47 -15.82
N THR A 81 13.07 0.67 -15.70
CA THR A 81 14.12 -0.05 -16.42
C THR A 81 15.07 -0.73 -15.45
#